data_AF-A0A2S6QA71-F1
#
_entry.id   AF-A0A2S6QA71-F1
#
_cell.length_a   1.000
_cell.length_b   1.000
_cell.length_c   1.000
_cell.angle_alpha   90.00
_cell.angle_beta   90.00
_cell.angle_gamma   90.00
#
_symmetry.space_group_name_H-M   'P 1'
#
loop_
_entity.id
_entity.type
_entity.pdbx_description
1 polymer ?
#
loop_
_entity_poly.entity_id
_entity_poly.type
_entity_poly.pdbx_seq_one_letter_code
_entity_poly.pdbx_strand_id
1 'polypeptide(L)'
;MSLTNFELSLIVIMLLAIGNIIFKLIPSFKYWYATFKSLQEWNNLSTIMRVLAQLNLTDYQIYQAIESDYSDEIIELLVLSAWFVKHEQRLKSLWIEDPDSANDFINSMAISRYNYYCECCEPS
;
A
#
# COMPACT_ATOMS: atom_id res chain seq x y z
N MET A 1 -26.04 52.89 11.23
CA MET A 1 -25.04 52.71 12.31
C MET A 1 -23.76 52.20 11.68
N SER A 2 -22.63 52.88 11.84
CA SER A 2 -21.33 52.37 11.38
C SER A 2 -20.67 51.59 12.51
N LEU A 3 -19.85 50.61 12.16
CA LEU A 3 -18.97 49.95 13.12
C LEU A 3 -18.03 50.98 13.76
N THR A 4 -17.79 50.83 15.05
CA THR A 4 -16.74 51.54 15.77
C THR A 4 -15.37 50.96 15.40
N ASN A 5 -14.31 51.76 15.57
CA ASN A 5 -12.93 51.29 15.32
C ASN A 5 -12.53 50.08 16.18
N PHE A 6 -13.14 49.96 17.37
CA PHE A 6 -12.95 48.81 18.25
C PHE A 6 -13.54 47.53 17.64
N GLU A 7 -14.77 47.58 17.14
CA GLU A 7 -15.44 46.45 16.48
C GLU A 7 -14.70 46.05 15.20
N LEU A 8 -14.20 47.02 14.43
CA LEU A 8 -13.35 46.79 13.27
C LEU A 8 -12.07 46.03 13.63
N SER A 9 -11.41 46.41 14.72
CA SER A 9 -10.18 45.76 15.20
C SER A 9 -10.44 44.32 15.65
N LEU A 10 -11.56 44.08 16.33
CA LEU A 10 -12.01 42.75 16.75
C LEU A 10 -12.28 41.82 15.57
N ILE A 11 -12.98 42.32 14.55
CA ILE A 11 -13.25 41.57 13.32
C ILE A 11 -11.93 41.17 12.64
N VAL A 12 -10.97 42.08 12.56
CA VAL A 12 -9.65 41.78 11.97
C VAL A 12 -8.93 40.68 12.75
N ILE A 13 -8.92 40.74 14.09
CA ILE A 13 -8.29 39.71 14.94
C ILE A 13 -8.98 38.35 14.75
N MET A 14 -10.31 38.34 14.68
CA MET A 14 -11.08 37.11 14.43
C MET A 14 -10.77 36.51 13.06
N LEU A 15 -10.68 37.32 12.01
CA LEU A 15 -10.33 36.86 10.66
C LEU A 15 -8.91 36.27 10.62
N LEU A 16 -7.94 36.91 11.29
CA LEU A 16 -6.58 36.38 11.39
C LEU A 16 -6.53 35.05 12.16
N ALA A 17 -7.31 34.92 13.24
CA ALA A 17 -7.40 33.69 14.01
C ALA A 17 -8.01 32.54 13.17
N ILE A 18 -9.09 32.79 12.44
CA ILE A 18 -9.72 31.81 11.55
C ILE A 18 -8.74 31.42 10.42
N GLY A 19 -8.07 32.39 9.80
CA GLY A 19 -7.06 32.13 8.78
C GLY A 19 -5.93 31.22 9.27
N ASN A 20 -5.44 31.46 10.49
CA ASN A 20 -4.42 30.62 11.12
C ASN A 20 -4.91 29.20 11.42
N ILE A 21 -6.15 29.04 11.87
CA ILE A 21 -6.77 27.73 12.11
C ILE A 21 -6.88 26.95 10.78
N ILE A 22 -7.40 27.57 9.72
CA ILE A 22 -7.52 26.96 8.40
C ILE A 22 -6.13 26.57 7.86
N PHE A 23 -5.13 27.46 7.97
CA PHE A 23 -3.77 27.20 7.51
C PHE A 23 -3.13 25.99 8.20
N LYS A 24 -3.40 25.77 9.50
CA LYS A 24 -2.93 24.57 10.23
C LYS A 24 -3.70 23.30 9.90
N LEU A 25 -4.98 23.41 9.54
CA LEU A 25 -5.82 22.27 9.18
C LEU A 25 -5.49 21.71 7.80
N ILE A 26 -5.10 22.55 6.83
CA ILE A 26 -4.77 22.11 5.47
C ILE A 26 -3.67 21.03 5.41
N PRO A 27 -2.46 21.22 5.99
CA PRO A 27 -1.42 20.20 5.96
C PRO A 27 -1.81 18.94 6.74
N SER A 28 -2.52 19.10 7.86
CA SER A 28 -3.04 17.99 8.66
C SER A 28 -4.05 17.15 7.86
N PHE A 29 -4.94 17.80 7.12
CA PHE A 29 -5.90 17.12 6.24
C PHE A 29 -5.21 16.43 5.07
N LYS A 30 -4.18 17.07 4.48
CA LYS A 30 -3.35 16.45 3.42
C LYS A 30 -2.68 15.18 3.91
N TYR A 31 -2.07 15.22 5.10
CA TYR A 31 -1.43 14.06 5.72
C TYR A 31 -2.43 12.95 6.04
N TRP A 32 -3.57 13.32 6.64
CA TRP A 32 -4.65 12.39 6.96
C TRP A 32 -5.23 11.72 5.71
N TYR A 33 -5.46 12.49 4.65
CA TYR A 33 -5.94 11.99 3.36
C TYR A 33 -4.93 11.01 2.73
N ALA A 34 -3.64 11.35 2.73
CA ALA A 34 -2.59 10.46 2.23
C ALA A 34 -2.55 9.13 3.01
N THR A 35 -2.68 9.20 4.33
CA THR A 35 -2.73 8.01 5.20
C THR A 35 -3.96 7.14 4.89
N PHE A 36 -5.14 7.77 4.77
CA PHE A 36 -6.38 7.04 4.47
C PHE A 36 -6.32 6.38 3.08
N LYS A 37 -5.79 7.09 2.08
CA LYS A 37 -5.56 6.54 0.73
C LYS A 37 -4.63 5.33 0.77
N SER A 38 -3.49 5.44 1.46
CA SER A 38 -2.53 4.34 1.63
C SER A 38 -3.17 3.12 2.31
N LEU A 39 -3.99 3.32 3.34
CA LEU A 39 -4.74 2.24 3.98
C LEU A 39 -5.75 1.57 3.04
N GLN A 40 -6.43 2.34 2.19
CA GLN A 40 -7.35 1.81 1.19
C GLN A 40 -6.60 0.96 0.14
N GLU A 41 -5.47 1.44 -0.36
CA GLU A 41 -4.59 0.71 -1.29
C GLU A 41 -4.08 -0.59 -0.65
N TRP A 42 -3.63 -0.53 0.61
CA TRP A 42 -3.22 -1.71 1.38
C TRP A 42 -4.33 -2.75 1.49
N ASN A 43 -5.56 -2.34 1.82
CA ASN A 43 -6.69 -3.27 1.96
C ASN A 43 -7.03 -3.95 0.63
N ASN A 44 -6.97 -3.21 -0.49
CA ASN A 44 -7.18 -3.78 -1.83
C ASN A 44 -6.10 -4.82 -2.16
N LEU A 45 -4.82 -4.48 -1.94
CA LEU A 45 -3.69 -5.39 -2.16
C LEU A 45 -3.81 -6.66 -1.30
N SER A 46 -4.03 -6.48 0.01
CA SER A 46 -4.20 -7.60 0.96
C SER A 46 -5.35 -8.53 0.56
N THR A 47 -6.47 -7.97 0.12
CA THR A 47 -7.62 -8.78 -0.32
C THR A 47 -7.26 -9.63 -1.53
N ILE A 48 -6.64 -9.05 -2.56
CA ILE A 48 -6.21 -9.76 -3.76
C ILE A 48 -5.21 -10.87 -3.39
N MET A 49 -4.18 -10.55 -2.60
CA MET A 49 -3.16 -11.51 -2.19
C MET A 49 -3.74 -12.65 -1.35
N ARG A 50 -4.70 -12.39 -0.47
CA ARG A 50 -5.37 -13.46 0.29
C ARG A 50 -6.20 -14.38 -0.60
N VAL A 51 -6.93 -13.84 -1.57
CA VAL A 51 -7.71 -14.64 -2.54
C VAL A 51 -6.77 -15.52 -3.36
N LEU A 52 -5.64 -14.99 -3.82
CA LEU A 52 -4.65 -15.75 -4.56
C LEU A 52 -3.98 -16.83 -3.69
N ALA A 53 -3.63 -16.52 -2.44
CA ALA A 53 -3.01 -17.48 -1.52
C ALA A 53 -3.94 -18.65 -1.15
N GLN A 54 -5.27 -18.43 -1.18
CA GLN A 54 -6.26 -19.48 -0.92
C GLN A 54 -6.32 -20.56 -2.01
N LEU A 55 -5.68 -20.34 -3.16
CA LEU A 55 -5.55 -21.36 -4.21
C LEU A 55 -4.64 -22.53 -3.78
N ASN A 56 -3.84 -22.33 -2.72
CA ASN A 56 -3.06 -23.37 -2.02
C ASN A 56 -2.28 -24.29 -2.97
N LEU A 57 -1.67 -23.69 -4.00
CA LEU A 57 -0.89 -24.41 -5.00
C LEU A 57 0.41 -24.92 -4.39
N THR A 58 0.76 -26.16 -4.68
CA THR A 58 2.06 -26.73 -4.30
C THR A 58 3.15 -26.22 -5.23
N ASP A 59 4.41 -26.26 -4.78
CA ASP A 59 5.57 -25.91 -5.61
C ASP A 59 5.59 -26.71 -6.93
N TYR A 60 5.15 -27.97 -6.89
CA TYR A 60 4.98 -28.82 -8.07
C TYR A 60 3.93 -28.28 -9.06
N GLN A 61 2.76 -27.86 -8.56
CA GLN A 61 1.68 -27.32 -9.40
C GLN A 61 2.08 -25.97 -10.02
N ILE A 62 2.84 -25.17 -9.28
CA ILE A 62 3.40 -23.92 -9.76
C ILE A 62 4.42 -24.20 -10.86
N TYR A 63 5.36 -25.12 -10.63
CA TYR A 63 6.34 -25.54 -11.63
C TYR A 63 5.70 -26.06 -12.93
N GLN A 64 4.71 -26.96 -12.82
CA GLN A 64 3.97 -27.48 -13.96
C GLN A 64 3.23 -26.37 -14.74
N ALA A 65 2.72 -25.35 -14.05
CA ALA A 65 2.10 -24.21 -14.71
C ALA A 65 3.12 -23.37 -15.51
N ILE A 66 4.37 -23.24 -15.02
CA ILE A 66 5.47 -22.57 -15.75
C ILE A 66 5.80 -23.35 -17.01
N GLU A 67 6.00 -24.68 -16.89
CA GLU A 67 6.29 -25.54 -18.05
C GLU A 67 5.16 -25.57 -19.08
N SER A 68 3.92 -25.32 -18.66
CA SER A 68 2.74 -25.32 -19.53
C SER A 68 2.51 -24.00 -20.28
N ASP A 69 3.45 -23.05 -20.23
CA ASP A 69 3.39 -21.76 -20.94
C ASP A 69 2.23 -20.84 -20.46
N TYR A 70 1.83 -20.96 -19.19
CA TYR A 70 1.01 -19.91 -18.54
C TYR A 70 1.87 -18.66 -18.34
N SER A 71 1.27 -17.45 -18.39
CA SER A 71 2.09 -16.23 -18.30
C SER A 71 2.85 -16.18 -16.98
N ASP A 72 4.17 -15.98 -17.07
CA ASP A 72 5.12 -15.87 -15.97
C ASP A 72 4.61 -14.95 -14.83
N GLU A 73 3.91 -13.88 -15.23
CA GLU A 73 3.28 -12.88 -14.35
C GLU A 73 2.23 -13.49 -13.40
N ILE A 74 1.44 -14.47 -13.85
CA ILE A 74 0.42 -15.13 -13.01
C ILE A 74 1.11 -15.96 -11.92
N ILE A 75 2.23 -16.60 -12.26
CA ILE A 75 2.96 -17.49 -11.37
C ILE A 75 3.73 -16.69 -10.32
N GLU A 76 4.35 -15.59 -10.74
CA GLU A 76 4.89 -14.55 -9.85
C GLU A 76 3.86 -14.11 -8.81
N LEU A 77 2.66 -13.74 -9.26
CA LEU A 77 1.57 -13.29 -8.40
C LEU A 77 1.12 -14.36 -7.41
N LEU A 78 1.04 -15.62 -7.81
CA LEU A 78 0.61 -16.73 -6.96
C LEU A 78 1.64 -17.03 -5.86
N VAL A 79 2.92 -17.13 -6.19
CA VAL A 79 3.98 -17.35 -5.21
C VAL A 79 4.09 -16.16 -4.26
N LEU A 80 4.08 -14.96 -4.82
CA LEU A 80 4.12 -13.72 -4.05
C LEU A 80 2.98 -13.67 -3.04
N SER A 81 1.77 -14.06 -3.44
CA SER A 81 0.59 -14.04 -2.58
C SER A 81 0.72 -14.94 -1.35
N ALA A 82 1.26 -16.16 -1.52
CA ALA A 82 1.46 -17.10 -0.42
C ALA A 82 2.54 -16.61 0.57
N TRP A 83 3.60 -15.97 0.07
CA TRP A 83 4.61 -15.34 0.92
C TRP A 83 4.07 -14.07 1.60
N PHE A 84 3.33 -13.24 0.86
CA PHE A 84 2.75 -11.98 1.33
C PHE A 84 1.85 -12.21 2.55
N VAL A 85 0.93 -13.19 2.48
CA VAL A 85 0.00 -13.49 3.59
C VAL A 85 0.74 -13.87 4.88
N LYS A 86 1.86 -14.59 4.77
CA LYS A 86 2.70 -14.95 5.94
C LYS A 86 3.37 -13.73 6.59
N HIS A 87 3.63 -12.67 5.82
CA HIS A 87 4.37 -11.47 6.26
C HIS A 87 3.49 -10.22 6.33
N GLU A 88 2.18 -10.37 6.16
CA GLU A 88 1.22 -9.28 5.96
C GLU A 88 1.28 -8.22 7.08
N GLN A 89 1.36 -8.63 8.34
CA GLN A 89 1.40 -7.67 9.45
C GLN A 89 2.65 -6.79 9.42
N ARG A 90 3.81 -7.37 9.08
CA ARG A 90 5.07 -6.62 9.00
C ARG A 90 5.07 -5.69 7.80
N LEU A 91 4.56 -6.16 6.67
CA LEU A 91 4.42 -5.37 5.45
C LEU A 91 3.44 -4.20 5.63
N LYS A 92 2.34 -4.40 6.38
CA LYS A 92 1.39 -3.32 6.70
C LYS A 92 2.06 -2.17 7.44
N SER A 93 2.91 -2.49 8.41
CA SER A 93 3.63 -1.47 9.18
C SER A 93 4.56 -0.67 8.28
N LEU A 94 5.32 -1.35 7.41
CA LEU A 94 6.22 -0.72 6.45
C LEU A 94 5.45 0.15 5.43
N TRP A 95 4.33 -0.34 4.91
CA TRP A 95 3.51 0.35 3.92
C TRP A 95 2.89 1.66 4.44
N ILE A 96 2.50 1.70 5.72
CA ILE A 96 1.95 2.91 6.33
C ILE A 96 3.04 3.98 6.52
N GLU A 97 4.27 3.56 6.79
CA GLU A 97 5.42 4.45 7.01
C GLU A 97 6.01 4.95 5.69
N ASP A 98 6.27 4.03 4.75
CA ASP A 98 6.87 4.28 3.46
C ASP A 98 6.31 3.30 2.40
N PRO A 99 5.23 3.69 1.69
CA PRO A 99 4.60 2.86 0.67
C PRO A 99 5.52 2.50 -0.48
N ASP A 100 6.41 3.42 -0.89
CA ASP A 100 7.29 3.22 -2.06
C ASP A 100 8.33 2.14 -1.74
N SER A 101 9.01 2.25 -0.59
CA SER A 101 9.96 1.23 -0.13
C SER A 101 9.29 -0.13 0.11
N ALA A 102 8.05 -0.15 0.62
CA ALA A 102 7.29 -1.38 0.81
C ALA A 102 6.98 -2.06 -0.53
N ASN A 103 6.61 -1.28 -1.54
CA ASN A 103 6.31 -1.77 -2.88
C ASN A 103 7.56 -2.33 -3.58
N ASP A 104 8.69 -1.63 -3.48
CA ASP A 104 9.97 -2.10 -4.01
C ASP A 104 10.40 -3.42 -3.37
N PHE A 105 10.22 -3.55 -2.05
CA PHE A 105 10.51 -4.79 -1.34
C PHE A 105 9.62 -5.95 -1.83
N ILE A 106 8.31 -5.73 -1.97
CA ILE A 106 7.37 -6.73 -2.49
C ILE A 106 7.75 -7.16 -3.91
N ASN A 107 8.06 -6.22 -4.80
CA ASN A 107 8.47 -6.49 -6.18
C ASN A 107 9.78 -7.28 -6.24
N SER A 108 10.78 -6.89 -5.45
CA SER A 108 12.06 -7.61 -5.38
C SER A 108 11.88 -9.07 -4.93
N MET A 109 10.93 -9.31 -4.02
CA MET A 109 10.60 -10.65 -3.56
C MET A 109 9.90 -11.48 -4.64
N ALA A 110 9.02 -10.86 -5.43
CA ALA A 110 8.35 -11.52 -6.55
C ALA A 110 9.37 -12.03 -7.58
N ILE A 111 10.28 -11.14 -8.01
CA ILE A 111 11.35 -11.46 -8.96
C ILE A 111 12.28 -12.55 -8.41
N SER A 112 12.73 -12.42 -7.17
CA SER A 112 13.63 -13.42 -6.56
C SER A 112 12.99 -14.80 -6.48
N ARG A 113 11.68 -14.86 -6.23
CA ARG A 113 10.94 -16.12 -6.16
C ARG A 113 10.71 -16.73 -7.52
N TYR A 114 10.39 -15.94 -8.53
CA TYR A 114 10.27 -16.40 -9.91
C TYR A 114 11.57 -17.03 -10.39
N ASN A 115 12.68 -16.33 -10.24
CA ASN A 115 14.00 -16.85 -10.61
C ASN A 115 14.33 -18.17 -9.92
N TYR A 116 13.93 -18.35 -8.64
CA TYR A 116 14.10 -19.64 -7.95
C TYR A 116 13.38 -20.80 -8.65
N TYR A 117 12.15 -20.61 -9.14
CA TYR A 117 11.43 -21.68 -9.86
C TYR A 117 11.97 -21.90 -11.27
N CYS A 118 12.43 -20.84 -11.95
CA CYS A 118 13.03 -20.96 -13.28
C CYS A 118 14.42 -21.59 -13.27
N GLU A 119 15.21 -21.36 -12.22
CA GLU A 119 16.62 -21.78 -12.17
C GLU A 119 16.84 -23.10 -11.42
N CYS A 120 15.99 -23.46 -10.44
CA CYS A 120 16.43 -24.34 -9.36
C CYS A 120 15.74 -25.71 -9.25
N CYS A 121 14.55 -25.95 -9.82
CA CYS A 121 13.80 -27.16 -9.44
C CYS A 121 12.89 -27.75 -10.53
N GLU A 122 13.37 -28.75 -11.27
CA GLU A 122 12.47 -29.88 -11.60
C GLU A 122 12.07 -30.53 -10.25
N PRO A 123 10.79 -30.74 -9.96
CA PRO A 123 10.39 -31.40 -8.73
C PRO A 123 10.84 -32.86 -8.73
N SER A 124 11.64 -33.23 -7.71
CA SER A 124 12.09 -34.60 -7.43
C SER A 124 10.97 -35.52 -6.94
#